data_AF-A0A2T2TJN9-F1
#
_entry.id   AF-A0A2T2TJN9-F1
#
_cell.length_a   1.000
_cell.length_b   1.000
_cell.length_c   1.000
_cell.angle_alpha   90.00
_cell.angle_beta   90.00
_cell.angle_gamma   90.00
#
_symmetry.space_group_name_H-M   'P 1'
#
loop_
_entity.id
_entity.type
_entity.pdbx_description
1 polymer ?
#
loop_
_entity_poly.entity_id
_entity_poly.type
_entity_poly.pdbx_seq_one_letter_code
_entity_poly.pdbx_strand_id
1 'polypeptide(L)'
;FEEEYGRAFDQAACAFLSTPPQKDSDPDADLMDTGAVVRTISERGVPAHLHNGADALIGPLSEELRPGDVALVMSNGGFGNLHERLLERLADGSGETQEAA
;
A
#
# COMPACT_ATOMS: atom_id res chain seq x y z
N PHE A 1 -2.07 -19.08 -4.85
CA PHE A 1 -3.06 -18.10 -4.34
C PHE A 1 -2.67 -16.68 -4.76
N GLU A 2 -1.38 -16.39 -4.76
CA GLU A 2 -0.69 -15.17 -5.15
C GLU A 2 -1.10 -14.64 -6.52
N GLU A 3 -1.25 -15.50 -7.53
CA GLU A 3 -1.64 -15.06 -8.87
C GLU A 3 -3.06 -14.45 -8.87
N GLU A 4 -4.04 -15.15 -8.30
CA GLU A 4 -5.42 -14.63 -8.18
C GLU A 4 -5.47 -13.40 -7.27
N TYR A 5 -4.64 -13.36 -6.23
CA TYR A 5 -4.51 -12.18 -5.38
C TYR A 5 -3.97 -10.97 -6.17
N GLY A 6 -2.96 -11.17 -7.02
CA GLY A 6 -2.43 -10.12 -7.90
C GLY A 6 -3.47 -9.63 -8.91
N ARG A 7 -4.26 -10.53 -9.50
CA ARG A 7 -5.35 -10.18 -10.43
C ARG A 7 -6.45 -9.33 -9.79
N ALA A 8 -6.62 -9.37 -8.46
CA ALA A 8 -7.59 -8.54 -7.78
C ALA A 8 -7.31 -7.03 -7.92
N PHE A 9 -6.08 -6.64 -8.33
CA PHE A 9 -5.67 -5.25 -8.51
C PHE A 9 -5.77 -4.73 -9.94
N ASP A 10 -6.36 -5.49 -10.88
CA ASP A 10 -6.45 -5.12 -12.30
C ASP A 10 -7.13 -3.77 -12.57
N GLN A 11 -7.97 -3.30 -11.65
CA GLN A 11 -8.69 -2.04 -11.76
C GLN A 11 -8.07 -0.91 -10.92
N ALA A 12 -6.97 -1.18 -10.22
CA ALA A 12 -6.28 -0.18 -9.44
C ALA A 12 -5.40 0.70 -10.35
N ALA A 13 -5.28 1.99 -10.02
CA ALA A 13 -4.33 2.88 -10.68
C ALA A 13 -2.89 2.63 -10.22
N CYS A 14 -2.71 2.20 -8.97
CA CYS A 14 -1.44 1.80 -8.38
C CYS A 14 -1.71 0.88 -7.17
N ALA A 15 -0.71 0.10 -6.78
CA ALA A 15 -0.77 -0.79 -5.62
C ALA A 15 0.47 -0.65 -4.74
N PHE A 16 0.26 -0.60 -3.42
CA PHE A 16 1.32 -0.59 -2.42
C PHE A 16 1.13 -1.79 -1.50
N LEU A 17 2.10 -2.70 -1.50
CA LEU A 17 2.09 -3.90 -0.67
C LEU A 17 3.16 -3.80 0.40
N SER A 18 2.88 -4.38 1.56
CA SER A 18 3.86 -4.56 2.62
C SER A 18 4.13 -6.03 2.81
N THR A 19 5.40 -6.39 3.03
CA THR A 19 5.74 -7.71 3.55
C THR A 19 5.24 -7.82 5.00
N PRO A 20 4.40 -8.81 5.35
CA PRO A 20 3.98 -9.04 6.73
C PRO A 20 5.18 -9.44 7.60
N PRO A 21 5.22 -9.03 8.89
CA PRO A 21 6.21 -9.58 9.79
C PRO A 21 5.99 -11.09 9.96
N GLN A 22 7.03 -11.89 9.78
CA GLN A 22 7.00 -13.31 10.09
C GLN A 22 6.85 -13.48 11.60
N LYS A 23 5.90 -14.32 12.04
CA LYS A 23 5.90 -14.82 13.41
C LYS A 23 6.71 -16.12 13.43
N ASP A 24 7.50 -16.32 14.48
CA ASP A 24 8.31 -17.54 14.67
C ASP A 24 7.51 -18.85 14.66
N SER A 25 6.17 -18.76 14.75
CA SER A 25 5.23 -19.89 14.79
C SER A 25 4.62 -20.22 13.44
N ASP A 26 4.79 -19.38 12.42
CA ASP A 26 4.19 -19.58 11.11
C ASP A 26 5.09 -20.51 10.28
N PRO A 27 4.59 -21.66 9.81
CA PRO A 27 5.37 -22.52 8.92
C PRO A 27 5.60 -21.80 7.59
N ASP A 28 6.84 -21.85 7.08
CA ASP A 28 7.27 -21.15 5.86
C ASP A 28 6.36 -21.39 4.65
N ALA A 29 5.74 -22.57 4.56
CA ALA A 29 4.86 -22.97 3.46
C ALA A 29 3.52 -22.21 3.44
N ASP A 30 3.11 -21.57 4.54
CA ASP A 30 1.86 -20.83 4.64
C ASP A 30 2.05 -19.31 4.46
N LEU A 31 3.31 -18.86 4.29
CA LEU A 31 3.61 -17.45 4.07
C LEU A 31 3.38 -17.06 2.61
N MET A 32 2.61 -15.98 2.41
CA MET A 32 2.44 -15.38 1.09
C MET A 32 3.76 -14.81 0.57
N ASP A 33 4.13 -15.17 -0.66
CA ASP A 33 5.18 -14.48 -1.41
C ASP A 33 4.65 -13.14 -1.95
N THR A 34 4.83 -12.07 -1.18
CA THR A 34 4.43 -10.71 -1.58
C THR A 34 5.19 -10.20 -2.80
N GLY A 35 6.40 -10.72 -3.07
CA GLY A 35 7.17 -10.41 -4.26
C GLY A 35 6.53 -10.99 -5.52
N ALA A 36 6.05 -12.23 -5.46
CA ALA A 36 5.29 -12.85 -6.54
C ALA A 36 3.98 -12.10 -6.83
N VAL A 37 3.28 -11.62 -5.80
CA VAL A 37 2.08 -10.79 -5.96
C VAL A 37 2.40 -9.47 -6.65
N VAL A 38 3.40 -8.73 -6.18
CA VAL A 38 3.84 -7.45 -6.80
C VAL A 38 4.25 -7.65 -8.26
N ARG A 39 4.96 -8.74 -8.57
CA ARG A 39 5.33 -9.08 -9.94
C ARG A 39 4.08 -9.32 -10.79
N THR A 40 3.11 -10.08 -10.28
CA THR A 40 1.85 -10.36 -10.99
C THR A 40 1.09 -9.08 -11.29
N ILE A 41 0.96 -8.15 -10.33
CA ILE A 41 0.29 -6.87 -10.52
C ILE A 41 1.02 -6.04 -11.60
N SER A 42 2.35 -5.97 -11.52
CA SER A 42 3.19 -5.21 -12.46
C SER A 42 3.12 -5.76 -13.89
N GLU A 43 3.17 -7.08 -14.06
CA GLU A 43 3.06 -7.75 -15.37
C GLU A 43 1.71 -7.49 -16.05
N ARG A 44 0.68 -7.11 -15.27
CA ARG A 44 -0.66 -6.75 -15.74
C ARG A 44 -0.83 -5.27 -16.05
N GLY A 45 0.23 -4.48 -15.89
CA GLY A 45 0.27 -3.06 -16.26
C GLY A 45 -0.12 -2.09 -15.15
N VAL A 46 -0.34 -2.59 -13.92
CA VAL A 46 -0.61 -1.74 -12.76
C VAL A 46 0.72 -1.50 -12.02
N PRO A 47 1.16 -0.24 -11.82
CA PRO A 47 2.32 0.07 -10.99
C PRO A 47 2.16 -0.51 -9.59
N ALA A 48 3.13 -1.32 -9.14
CA ALA A 48 3.11 -1.95 -7.83
C ALA A 48 4.43 -1.78 -7.09
N HIS A 49 4.34 -1.47 -5.80
CA HIS A 49 5.49 -1.19 -4.94
C HIS A 49 5.45 -2.08 -3.70
N LEU A 50 6.59 -2.71 -3.38
CA LEU A 50 6.76 -3.52 -2.17
C LEU A 50 7.57 -2.76 -1.12
N HIS A 51 7.04 -2.70 0.09
CA HIS A 51 7.68 -2.03 1.23
C HIS A 51 7.82 -2.96 2.42
N ASN A 52 8.79 -2.65 3.30
CA ASN A 52 9.00 -3.40 4.53
C ASN A 52 8.25 -2.74 5.70
N GLY A 53 6.94 -2.96 5.77
CA GLY A 53 6.09 -2.43 6.83
C GLY A 53 5.47 -1.06 6.52
N ALA A 54 4.54 -0.65 7.39
CA ALA A 54 3.77 0.57 7.26
C ALA A 54 4.64 1.85 7.25
N ASP A 55 5.72 1.88 8.04
CA ASP A 55 6.61 3.04 8.12
C ASP A 55 7.34 3.33 6.80
N ALA A 56 7.75 2.27 6.09
CA ALA A 56 8.40 2.40 4.80
C ALA A 56 7.42 2.71 3.65
N LEU A 57 6.14 2.37 3.84
CA LEU A 57 5.09 2.51 2.83
C LEU A 57 4.42 3.90 2.87
N ILE A 58 4.24 4.47 4.06
CA ILE A 58 3.37 5.65 4.26
C ILE A 58 3.85 6.90 3.50
N GLY A 59 5.17 7.12 3.42
CA GLY A 59 5.75 8.26 2.69
C GLY A 59 5.42 8.21 1.20
N PRO A 60 5.88 7.16 0.49
CA PRO A 60 5.58 6.97 -0.94
C PRO A 60 4.09 7.00 -1.26
N LEU A 61 3.25 6.34 -0.44
CA LEU A 61 1.79 6.38 -0.64
C LEU A 61 1.23 7.81 -0.55
N SER A 62 1.65 8.59 0.45
CA SER A 62 1.18 9.97 0.61
C SER A 62 1.63 10.91 -0.51
N GLU A 63 2.79 10.64 -1.11
CA GLU A 63 3.34 11.44 -2.22
C GLU A 63 2.66 11.11 -3.56
N GLU A 64 2.17 9.87 -3.72
CA GLU A 64 1.44 9.44 -4.91
C GLU A 64 0.00 9.97 -4.94
N LEU A 65 -0.65 10.08 -3.77
CA LEU A 65 -2.05 10.49 -3.65
C LEU A 65 -2.27 11.97 -4.03
N ARG A 66 -3.34 12.21 -4.79
CA ARG A 66 -3.78 13.52 -5.25
C ARG A 66 -5.21 13.84 -4.79
N PRO A 67 -5.60 15.12 -4.72
CA PRO A 67 -7.00 15.49 -4.49
C PRO A 67 -7.94 14.81 -5.49
N GLY A 68 -8.93 14.09 -4.98
CA GLY A 68 -9.89 13.32 -5.78
C GLY A 68 -9.58 11.82 -5.89
N ASP A 69 -8.39 11.39 -5.48
CA ASP A 69 -8.05 9.97 -5.42
C ASP A 69 -8.80 9.24 -4.29
N VAL A 70 -8.98 7.93 -4.47
CA VAL A 70 -9.55 7.03 -3.47
C VAL A 70 -8.46 6.05 -3.02
N ALA A 71 -8.03 6.15 -1.76
CA ALA A 71 -7.11 5.21 -1.15
C ALA A 71 -7.88 4.09 -0.43
N LEU A 72 -7.70 2.84 -0.85
CA LEU A 72 -8.22 1.66 -0.15
C LEU A 72 -7.09 1.01 0.67
N VAL A 73 -7.23 1.00 1.99
CA VAL A 73 -6.28 0.34 2.91
C VAL A 73 -6.90 -0.96 3.41
N MET A 74 -6.24 -2.09 3.14
CA MET A 74 -6.69 -3.43 3.57
C MET A 74 -5.62 -4.09 4.43
N SER A 75 -6.00 -4.56 5.61
CA SER A 75 -5.13 -5.33 6.50
C SER A 75 -5.96 -6.23 7.42
N ASN A 76 -5.41 -7.39 7.76
CA ASN A 76 -6.00 -8.33 8.73
C ASN A 76 -5.57 -8.05 10.19
N GLY A 77 -4.83 -6.96 10.43
CA GLY A 77 -4.38 -6.53 11.76
C GLY A 77 -4.06 -5.04 11.82
N GLY A 78 -3.40 -4.59 12.89
CA GLY A 78 -3.21 -3.15 13.16
C GLY A 78 -2.42 -2.37 12.11
N PHE A 79 -1.55 -3.03 11.33
CA PHE A 79 -0.78 -2.43 10.22
C PHE A 79 -0.11 -1.09 10.56
N GLY A 80 0.43 -0.98 11.77
CA GLY A 80 1.08 0.24 12.26
C GLY A 80 0.18 1.48 12.24
N ASN A 81 -1.14 1.32 12.37
CA ASN A 81 -2.17 2.36 12.26
C ASN A 81 -2.05 3.21 10.99
N LEU A 82 -1.70 2.57 9.86
CA LEU A 82 -1.43 3.27 8.60
C LEU A 82 -2.57 4.22 8.19
N HIS A 83 -3.83 3.83 8.38
CA HIS A 83 -4.98 4.63 7.97
C HIS A 83 -5.08 5.96 8.74
N GLU A 84 -4.91 5.96 10.06
CA GLU A 84 -4.90 7.18 10.88
C GLU A 84 -3.73 8.09 10.50
N ARG A 85 -2.52 7.51 10.44
CA ARG A 85 -1.30 8.25 10.13
C ARG A 85 -1.30 8.83 8.71
N LEU A 86 -1.93 8.13 7.76
CA LEU A 86 -2.09 8.63 6.39
C LEU A 86 -2.99 9.87 6.38
N LEU A 87 -4.10 9.84 7.12
CA LEU A 87 -5.00 10.99 7.25
C LEU A 87 -4.31 12.19 7.89
N GLU A 88 -3.56 11.98 8.98
CA GLU A 88 -2.75 13.03 9.63
C GLU A 88 -1.77 13.68 8.64
N ARG A 89 -1.02 12.84 7.90
CA ARG A 89 -0.03 13.30 6.93
C ARG A 89 -0.66 14.09 5.77
N LEU A 90 -1.82 13.64 5.28
CA LEU A 90 -2.55 14.35 4.22
C LEU A 90 -3.14 15.67 4.75
N ALA A 91 -3.62 15.72 5.99
CA ALA A 91 -4.12 16.94 6.61
C ALA A 91 -3.01 17.98 6.78
N ASP A 92 -1.82 17.58 7.23
CA ASP A 92 -0.66 18.46 7.38
C ASP A 92 -0.16 18.99 6.03
N GLY A 93 -0.23 18.19 4.97
CA GLY A 93 0.10 18.60 3.59
C GLY A 93 -0.96 19.48 2.92
N SER A 94 -2.17 19.59 3.48
CA SER A 94 -3.27 20.39 2.94
C SER A 94 -3.19 21.88 3.29
N GLY A 95 -2.17 22.28 4.07
CA GLY A 95 -2.06 23.59 4.70
C GLY A 95 -1.34 24.68 3.92
N GLU A 96 -1.35 24.71 2.59
CA GLU A 96 -0.83 25.85 1.79
C GLU A 96 -1.53 25.95 0.42
N THR A 97 -2.84 26.19 0.39
CA THR A 97 -3.42 26.86 -0.78
C THR A 97 -3.10 28.34 -0.64
N GLN A 98 -1.98 28.76 -1.22
CA GLN A 98 -1.67 30.16 -1.39
C GLN A 98 -2.72 30.76 -2.32
N GLU A 99 -3.64 31.53 -1.73
CA GLU A 99 -4.62 32.35 -2.43
C GLU A 99 -3.85 33.38 -3.27
N ALA A 100 -3.67 33.09 -4.56
CA ALA A 100 -3.06 34.01 -5.50
C ALA A 100 -4.11 35.08 -5.89
N ALA A 101 -3.76 36.33 -5.54
CA ALA A 101 -4.49 37.56 -5.83
C ALA A 101 -4.70 37.84 -7.32
#